data_AF-A0A940SGE7-F1
#
_entry.id   AF-A0A940SGE7-F1
#
_cell.length_a   1.000
_cell.length_b   1.000
_cell.length_c   1.000
_cell.angle_alpha   90.00
_cell.angle_beta   90.00
_cell.angle_gamma   90.00
#
_symmetry.space_group_name_H-M   'P 1'
#
loop_
_entity.id
_entity.type
_entity.pdbx_description
1 polymer ?
#
loop_
_entity_poly.entity_id
_entity_poly.type
_entity_poly.pdbx_seq_one_letter_code
_entity_poly.pdbx_strand_id
1 'polypeptide(L)' 'MMLKLLLILFGVVLVLWGRYRMKKDDALIGKTQTRKNIFNFILNGQASGLGQFLSGILCIILGIVSFFIK' A
#
# COMPACT_ATOMS: atom_id res chain seq x y z
N MET A 1 -1.44 12.18 20.30
CA MET A 1 -2.32 12.80 19.28
C MET A 1 -1.56 12.99 17.96
N MET A 2 -0.48 13.77 17.93
CA MET A 2 0.33 14.03 16.72
C MET A 2 0.83 12.75 15.99
N LEU A 3 1.31 11.74 16.72
CA LEU A 3 1.79 10.48 16.12
C LEU A 3 0.70 9.71 15.37
N LYS A 4 -0.54 9.70 15.89
CA LYS A 4 -1.68 9.00 15.28
C LYS A 4 -2.10 9.69 13.97
N LEU A 5 -2.05 11.02 13.93
CA LEU A 5 -2.28 11.80 12.71
C LEU A 5 -1.20 11.56 11.65
N LEU A 6 0.08 11.52 12.06
CA LEU A 6 1.19 11.21 11.16
C LEU A 6 1.07 9.80 10.56
N LEU A 7 0.64 8.81 11.35
CA LEU A 7 0.37 7.44 10.89
C LEU A 7 -0.71 7.40 9.80
N ILE A 8 -1.81 8.14 9.98
CA ILE A 8 -2.88 8.23 8.98
C ILE A 8 -2.38 8.93 7.72
N LEU A 9 -1.68 10.06 7.87
CA LEU A 9 -1.11 10.80 6.73
C LEU A 9 -0.14 9.92 5.93
N PHE A 10 0.74 9.19 6.62
CA PHE A 10 1.67 8.26 6.02
C PHE A 10 0.96 7.11 5.29
N GLY A 11 -0.11 6.57 5.90
CA GLY A 11 -0.96 5.57 5.25
C GLY A 11 -1.60 6.08 3.96
N VAL A 12 -2.10 7.32 3.93
CA VAL A 12 -2.67 7.94 2.71
C VAL A 12 -1.60 8.07 1.62
N VAL A 13 -0.41 8.54 1.98
CA VAL A 13 0.72 8.64 1.03
C VAL A 13 1.07 7.27 0.46
N LEU A 14 1.15 6.23 1.29
CA LEU A 14 1.42 4.85 0.86
C LEU A 14 0.34 4.31 -0.08
N VAL A 15 -0.94 4.58 0.17
CA VAL A 15 -2.05 4.17 -0.70
C VAL A 15 -1.94 4.82 -2.07
N LEU A 16 -1.73 6.15 -2.11
CA LEU A 16 -1.60 6.90 -3.36
C LEU A 16 -0.37 6.45 -4.15
N TRP A 17 0.76 6.28 -3.46
CA TRP A 17 2.01 5.83 -4.07
C TRP A 17 1.93 4.39 -4.57
N GLY A 18 1.35 3.48 -3.79
CA GLY A 18 1.12 2.09 -4.18
C GLY A 18 0.23 1.97 -5.41
N ARG A 19 -0.85 2.77 -5.48
CA ARG A 19 -1.71 2.86 -6.67
C ARG A 19 -0.97 3.41 -7.89
N TYR A 20 -0.14 4.44 -7.71
CA TYR A 20 0.68 4.98 -8.79
C TYR A 20 1.66 3.92 -9.34
N ARG A 21 2.35 3.21 -8.44
CA ARG A 21 3.25 2.10 -8.80
C ARG A 21 2.53 0.94 -9.46
N MET A 22 1.32 0.58 -9.04
CA MET A 22 0.52 -0.43 -9.74
C MET A 22 0.24 -0.08 -11.21
N LYS A 23 0.19 1.19 -11.57
CA LYS A 23 0.00 1.62 -12.97
C LYS A 23 1.31 1.74 -13.75
N LYS A 24 2.43 1.99 -13.07
CA LYS A 24 3.73 2.28 -13.70
C LYS A 24 4.74 1.14 -13.63
N ASP A 25 4.59 0.22 -12.67
CA ASP A 25 5.47 -0.93 -12.54
C ASP A 25 5.15 -1.93 -13.66
N ASP A 26 6.04 -2.03 -14.63
CA ASP A 26 6.04 -3.13 -15.59
C ASP A 26 6.64 -4.37 -14.92
N ALA A 27 5.79 -5.36 -14.64
CA ALA A 27 6.30 -6.65 -14.18
C ALA A 27 6.95 -7.41 -15.33
N LEU A 28 8.06 -8.09 -15.02
CA LEU A 28 8.83 -8.96 -15.92
C LEU A 28 7.97 -10.07 -16.55
N ILE A 29 6.84 -10.43 -15.91
CA ILE A 29 5.98 -11.55 -16.30
C ILE A 29 4.50 -11.12 -16.22
N GLY A 30 3.76 -11.27 -17.32
CA GLY A 30 2.31 -11.09 -17.37
C GLY A 30 1.80 -10.32 -18.59
N LYS A 31 0.90 -10.93 -19.36
CA LYS A 31 0.27 -10.31 -20.54
C LYS A 31 -0.77 -9.24 -20.17
N THR A 32 -1.29 -9.26 -18.94
CA THR A 32 -2.31 -8.35 -18.42
C THR A 32 -1.83 -7.60 -17.18
N GLN A 33 -2.27 -6.36 -17.02
CA GLN A 33 -1.89 -5.46 -15.92
C GLN A 33 -2.18 -6.06 -14.52
N THR A 34 -3.31 -6.74 -14.36
CA THR A 34 -3.66 -7.44 -13.12
C THR A 34 -2.68 -8.55 -12.79
N ARG A 35 -2.31 -9.37 -13.78
CA ARG A 35 -1.38 -10.48 -13.58
C ARG A 35 0.03 -9.96 -13.28
N LYS A 36 0.45 -8.88 -13.96
CA LYS A 36 1.71 -8.19 -13.67
C LYS A 36 1.79 -7.73 -12.21
N ASN A 37 0.74 -7.08 -11.68
CA ASN A 37 0.74 -6.63 -10.29
C ASN A 37 0.72 -7.77 -9.27
N ILE A 38 0.05 -8.89 -9.56
CA ILE A 38 0.07 -10.09 -8.70
C ILE A 38 1.47 -10.71 -8.69
N PHE A 39 2.13 -10.85 -9.85
CA PHE A 39 3.50 -11.34 -9.90
C PHE A 39 4.47 -10.41 -9.19
N ASN A 40 4.35 -9.10 -9.41
CA ASN A 40 5.13 -8.09 -8.70
C ASN A 40 4.90 -8.18 -7.19
N PHE A 41 3.67 -8.46 -6.74
CA PHE A 41 3.36 -8.69 -5.33
C PHE A 41 3.98 -9.97 -4.77
N ILE A 42 4.01 -11.07 -5.52
CA ILE A 42 4.65 -12.32 -5.07
C ILE A 42 6.17 -12.15 -4.98
N LEU A 43 6.79 -11.44 -5.93
CA LEU A 43 8.24 -11.27 -6.00
C LEU A 43 8.75 -10.20 -5.02
N ASN A 44 8.11 -9.04 -5.00
CA ASN A 44 8.54 -7.88 -4.20
C ASN A 44 7.75 -7.73 -2.88
N GLY A 45 6.77 -8.59 -2.63
CA GLY A 45 6.00 -8.62 -1.38
C GLY A 45 5.34 -7.28 -1.06
N GLN A 46 5.53 -6.82 0.18
CA GLN A 46 5.05 -5.52 0.66
C GLN A 46 5.67 -4.32 -0.05
N ALA A 47 6.85 -4.49 -0.65
CA ALA A 47 7.50 -3.43 -1.43
C ALA A 47 6.97 -3.35 -2.87
N SER A 48 6.00 -4.17 -3.28
CA SER A 48 5.30 -3.98 -4.55
C SER A 48 4.25 -2.86 -4.46
N GLY A 49 3.78 -2.34 -5.60
CA GLY A 49 2.67 -1.38 -5.61
C GLY A 49 1.41 -1.89 -4.89
N LEU A 50 1.06 -3.16 -5.13
CA LEU A 50 -0.11 -3.83 -4.51
C LEU A 50 0.09 -3.98 -2.99
N GLY A 51 1.31 -4.33 -2.57
CA GLY A 51 1.67 -4.42 -1.15
C GLY A 51 1.67 -3.08 -0.44
N GLN A 52 2.22 -2.03 -1.06
CA GLN A 52 2.19 -0.68 -0.51
C GLN A 52 0.76 -0.14 -0.38
N PHE A 53 -0.11 -0.45 -1.34
CA PHE A 53 -1.52 -0.08 -1.27
C PHE A 53 -2.26 -0.79 -0.13
N LEU A 54 -2.11 -2.11 -0.02
CA LEU A 54 -2.72 -2.91 1.06
C LEU A 54 -2.20 -2.49 2.44
N SER A 55 -0.88 -2.35 2.58
CA SER A 55 -0.24 -1.90 3.83
C SER A 55 -0.63 -0.46 4.18
N GLY A 56 -0.77 0.42 3.19
CA GLY A 56 -1.25 1.79 3.39
C GLY A 56 -2.67 1.82 3.95
N ILE A 57 -3.58 1.00 3.40
CA ILE A 57 -4.95 0.85 3.93
C ILE A 57 -4.91 0.33 5.37
N LEU A 58 -4.13 -0.71 5.63
CA LEU A 58 -3.99 -1.28 6.97
C LEU A 58 -3.44 -0.25 7.97
N CYS A 59 -2.46 0.56 7.55
CA CYS A 59 -1.88 1.63 8.36
C CYS A 59 -2.93 2.71 8.73
N ILE A 60 -3.81 3.08 7.79
CA ILE A 60 -4.92 4.01 8.06
C ILE A 60 -5.88 3.40 9.09
N ILE A 61 -6.27 2.13 8.91
CA ILE A 61 -7.18 1.44 9.83
C ILE A 61 -6.58 1.39 11.23
N LEU A 62 -5.31 0.98 11.37
CA LEU A 62 -4.62 0.93 12.67
C LEU A 62 -4.48 2.32 13.28
N GLY A 63 -4.21 3.34 12.46
CA GLY A 63 -4.18 4.73 12.89
C GLY A 63 -5.52 5.18 13.49
N ILE A 64 -6.64 4.84 12.85
CA ILE A 64 -8.00 5.13 13.33
C ILE A 64 -8.31 4.34 14.61
N VAL A 65 -8.10 3.03 14.61
CA VAL A 65 -8.36 2.16 15.77
C VAL A 65 -7.55 2.61 17.00
N SER A 66 -6.31 3.09 16.78
CA SER A 66 -5.49 3.65 17.84
C SER A 66 -6.12 4.87 18.52
N PHE A 67 -7.05 5.60 17.90
CA PHE A 67 -7.79 6.68 18.61
C PHE A 67 -8.79 6.14 19.64
N PHE A 68 -9.28 4.92 19.47
CA PHE A 68 -10.28 4.30 20.34
C PHE A 68 -9.66 3.42 21.44
N ILE A 69 -8.50 2.82 21.15
CA ILE A 69 -7.71 2.10 22.15
C ILE A 69 -6.93 3.11 23.00
N LYS A 70 -7.17 3.09 24.31
CA LYS A 70 -6.61 4.04 25.27
C LYS A 70 -5.19 3.67 25.64
#